data_AF-A0A3D8L241-F1
#
_entry.id   AF-A0A3D8L241-F1
#
_cell.length_a   1.000
_cell.length_b   1.000
_cell.length_c   1.000
_cell.angle_alpha   90.00
_cell.angle_beta   90.00
_cell.angle_gamma   90.00
#
_symmetry.space_group_name_H-M   'P 1'
#
loop_
_entity.id
_entity.type
_entity.pdbx_description
1 polymer ?
#
loop_
_entity_poly.entity_id
_entity_poly.type
_entity_poly.pdbx_seq_one_letter_code
_entity_poly.pdbx_strand_id
1 'polypeptide(L)' 'MKTFFKVMLTLSHSSVKTWVAVKASSEGEAIVIADDRCMDTLFCICGESVCEVTEREYYAILTNAGIRQKKQL' A
#
# COMPACT_ATOMS: atom_id res chain seq x y z
N MET A 1 -5.01 8.68 -17.79
CA MET A 1 -4.41 9.49 -16.70
C MET A 1 -4.10 8.54 -15.56
N LYS A 2 -2.94 8.67 -14.89
CA LYS A 2 -2.65 7.87 -13.70
C LYS A 2 -3.27 8.54 -12.47
N THR A 3 -4.03 7.79 -11.69
CA THR A 3 -4.66 8.19 -10.42
C THR A 3 -3.86 7.63 -9.24
N PHE A 4 -4.17 8.08 -8.03
CA PHE A 4 -3.48 7.65 -6.82
C PHE A 4 -4.40 6.75 -6.00
N PHE A 5 -3.84 5.65 -5.51
CA PHE A 5 -4.56 4.68 -4.69
C PHE A 5 -3.81 4.44 -3.39
N LYS A 6 -4.56 4.05 -2.36
CA LYS A 6 -4.03 3.34 -1.20
C LYS A 6 -4.53 1.90 -1.22
N VAL A 7 -3.64 0.96 -0.94
CA VAL A 7 -3.94 -0.47 -0.85
C VAL A 7 -3.60 -0.93 0.57
N MET A 8 -4.54 -1.59 1.23
CA MET A 8 -4.29 -2.17 2.55
C MET A 8 -3.58 -3.51 2.42
N LEU A 9 -2.44 -3.62 3.08
CA LEU A 9 -1.73 -4.87 3.29
C LEU A 9 -1.93 -5.35 4.72
N THR A 10 -2.05 -6.67 4.89
CA THR A 10 -2.08 -7.33 6.20
C THR A 10 -0.88 -8.27 6.28
N LEU A 11 -0.12 -8.21 7.38
CA LEU A 11 0.97 -9.16 7.59
C LEU A 11 0.39 -10.57 7.81
N SER A 12 0.85 -11.57 7.07
CA SER A 12 0.48 -12.98 7.21
C SER A 12 0.63 -13.42 8.66
N HIS A 13 -0.36 -14.18 9.15
CA HIS A 13 -0.42 -14.67 10.53
C HIS A 13 -0.44 -13.56 11.61
N SER A 14 -0.82 -12.33 11.24
CA SER A 14 -0.90 -11.19 12.15
C SER A 14 -2.11 -10.31 11.84
N SER A 15 -2.56 -9.54 12.83
CA SER A 15 -3.57 -8.50 12.67
C SER A 15 -2.98 -7.15 12.25
N VAL A 16 -1.65 -7.07 12.09
CA VAL A 16 -0.95 -5.87 11.69
C VAL A 16 -1.31 -5.51 10.25
N LYS A 17 -1.83 -4.30 10.08
CA LYS A 17 -2.20 -3.72 8.79
C LYS A 17 -1.34 -2.51 8.46
N THR A 18 -1.07 -2.30 7.17
CA THR A 18 -0.39 -1.11 6.68
C THR A 18 -0.98 -0.65 5.36
N TRP A 19 -1.03 0.66 5.15
CA TRP A 19 -1.41 1.24 3.87
C TRP A 19 -0.17 1.42 2.99
N VAL A 20 -0.30 1.07 1.71
CA VAL A 20 0.70 1.36 0.69
C VAL A 20 0.11 2.28 -0.35
N ALA A 21 0.87 3.31 -0.70
CA ALA A 21 0.51 4.26 -1.74
C ALA A 21 0.97 3.74 -3.11
N VAL A 22 0.05 3.74 -4.08
CA VAL A 22 0.28 3.22 -5.44
C VAL A 22 -0.23 4.23 -6.46
N LYS A 23 0.51 4.42 -7.55
CA LYS A 23 0.06 5.20 -8.71
C LYS A 23 -0.29 4.23 -9.83
N ALA A 24 -1.56 4.17 -10.22
CA ALA A 24 -2.07 3.20 -11.18
C ALA A 24 -3.15 3.83 -12.08
N SER A 25 -3.58 3.12 -13.12
CA SER A 25 -4.65 3.55 -14.03
C SER A 25 -6.00 2.95 -13.65
N SER A 26 -6.03 1.99 -12.72
CA SER A 26 -7.22 1.33 -12.19
C SER A 26 -6.95 0.73 -10.81
N GLU A 27 -8.02 0.37 -10.09
CA GLU A 27 -7.92 -0.38 -8.83
C GLU A 27 -7.23 -1.73 -9.03
N GLY A 28 -7.54 -2.45 -10.11
CA GLY A 28 -6.92 -3.75 -10.42
C GLY A 28 -5.41 -3.64 -10.65
N GLU A 29 -4.96 -2.62 -11.39
CA GLU A 29 -3.53 -2.34 -11.56
C GLU A 29 -2.88 -1.95 -10.22
N ALA A 30 -3.59 -1.24 -9.35
CA ALA A 30 -3.09 -0.89 -8.02
C ALA A 30 -2.87 -2.12 -7.14
N ILE A 31 -3.76 -3.12 -7.20
CA ILE A 31 -3.62 -4.41 -6.52
C ILE A 31 -2.38 -5.14 -7.02
N VAL A 32 -2.22 -5.29 -8.34
CA VAL A 32 -1.08 -6.01 -8.93
C VAL A 32 0.25 -5.35 -8.54
N ILE A 33 0.34 -4.01 -8.58
CA ILE A 33 1.55 -3.30 -8.16
C ILE A 33 1.82 -3.46 -6.65
N ALA A 34 0.77 -3.47 -5.83
CA ALA A 34 0.93 -3.70 -4.39
C ALA A 34 1.39 -5.14 -4.09
N ASP A 35 0.90 -6.13 -4.85
CA ASP A 35 1.24 -7.54 -4.71
C ASP A 35 2.69 -7.80 -5.14
N ASP A 36 3.11 -7.21 -6.26
CA ASP A 36 4.47 -7.29 -6.78
C ASP A 36 5.50 -6.76 -5.77
N ARG A 37 5.16 -5.67 -5.07
CA ARG A 37 5.99 -5.12 -3.97
C ARG A 37 6.03 -6.03 -2.73
N CYS A 38 5.11 -6.99 -2.63
CA CYS A 38 4.96 -7.89 -1.52
C CYS A 38 5.46 -9.31 -1.78
N MET A 39 5.82 -9.66 -3.03
CA MET A 39 6.20 -11.03 -3.42
C MET A 39 7.34 -11.64 -2.57
N ASP A 40 8.23 -10.82 -2.01
CA ASP A 40 9.33 -11.26 -1.14
C ASP A 40 9.07 -10.98 0.37
N THR A 41 7.85 -10.61 0.75
CA THR A 41 7.51 -10.18 2.11
C THR A 41 6.33 -10.95 2.69
N LEU A 42 6.23 -10.99 4.02
CA LEU A 42 5.14 -11.64 4.76
C LEU A 42 3.80 -10.90 4.66
N PHE A 43 3.52 -10.12 3.61
CA PHE A 43 2.28 -9.34 3.51
C PHE A 43 1.31 -9.94 2.49
N CYS A 44 0.03 -10.02 2.85
CA CYS A 44 -1.07 -10.37 1.96
C CYS A 44 -1.94 -9.14 1.68
N ILE A 45 -2.42 -9.01 0.45
CA ILE A 45 -3.45 -8.00 0.13
C ILE A 45 -4.76 -8.41 0.78
N CYS A 46 -5.35 -7.50 1.57
CA CYS A 46 -6.73 -7.67 2.00
C CYS A 46 -7.61 -7.18 0.84
N GLY A 47 -8.32 -8.09 0.16
CA GLY A 47 -9.15 -7.79 -1.01
C GLY A 47 -10.27 -6.75 -0.78
N GLU A 48 -10.43 -6.23 0.43
CA GLU A 48 -11.50 -5.32 0.83
C GLU A 48 -11.08 -3.84 0.90
N SER A 49 -9.86 -3.44 0.54
CA SER A 49 -9.44 -2.05 0.75
C SER A 49 -8.42 -1.54 -0.27
N VAL A 50 -8.91 -1.31 -1.50
CA VAL A 50 -8.30 -0.37 -2.43
C VAL A 50 -9.21 0.85 -2.52
N CYS A 51 -8.63 2.04 -2.39
CA CYS A 51 -9.37 3.28 -2.52
C CYS A 51 -8.55 4.29 -3.33
N GLU A 52 -9.20 4.99 -4.24
CA GLU A 52 -8.63 6.20 -4.83
C GLU A 52 -8.44 7.26 -3.73
N VAL A 53 -7.34 8.00 -3.81
CA VAL A 53 -6.97 9.04 -2.85
C VAL A 53 -6.49 10.27 -3.58
N THR A 54 -6.49 11.39 -2.88
CA THR A 54 -5.87 12.62 -3.38
C THR A 54 -4.35 12.48 -3.43
N GLU A 55 -3.71 13.31 -4.25
CA GLU A 55 -2.24 13.41 -4.31
C GLU A 55 -1.63 13.75 -2.93
N ARG A 56 -2.31 14.58 -2.14
CA ARG A 56 -1.87 14.93 -0.78
C ARG A 56 -1.83 13.71 0.13
N GLU A 57 -2.87 12.87 0.10
CA GLU A 57 -2.93 11.64 0.91
C GLU A 57 -1.88 10.63 0.46
N TYR A 58 -1.65 10.51 -0.85
CA TYR A 58 -0.61 9.66 -1.42
C TYR A 58 0.77 9.99 -0.82
N TYR A 59 1.18 11.26 -0.83
CA TYR A 59 2.48 11.66 -0.26
C TYR A 59 2.52 11.56 1.27
N ALA A 60 1.39 11.76 1.96
CA ALA A 60 1.32 11.54 3.41
C ALA A 60 1.59 10.08 3.78
N ILE A 61 1.04 9.12 3.02
CA ILE A 61 1.28 7.68 3.24
C ILE A 61 2.75 7.32 2.98
N LEU A 62 3.34 7.80 1.88
CA LEU A 62 4.75 7.57 1.58
C LEU A 62 5.69 8.09 2.69
N THR A 63 5.40 9.27 3.22
CA THR A 63 6.19 9.88 4.29
C THR A 63 6.09 9.07 5.59
N ASN A 64 4.89 8.62 5.95
CA ASN A 64 4.66 7.81 7.15
C ASN A 64 5.28 6.40 7.06
N ALA A 65 5.30 5.80 5.87
CA ALA A 65 5.96 4.51 5.63
C ALA A 65 7.49 4.61 5.84
N GLY A 66 8.12 5.69 5.36
CA GLY A 66 9.56 5.92 5.54
C GLY A 66 9.97 6.18 7.01
N ILE A 67 9.09 6.78 7.81
CA ILE A 67 9.33 6.98 9.26
C ILE A 67 9.29 5.66 10.03
N ARG A 68 8.42 4.71 9.66
CA ARG A 68 8.34 3.40 10.32
C ARG A 68 9.54 2.51 10.02
N GLN A 69 10.09 2.54 8.81
CA GLN A 69 11.30 1.75 8.47
C GLN A 69 12.53 2.19 9.27
N LYS A 70 12.68 3.49 9.57
CA LYS A 70 13.79 4.00 10.39
C LYS A 70 13.70 3.66 11.88
N LYS A 71 12.53 3.25 12.39
CA LYS A 71 12.34 2.89 13.80
C LYS A 71 12.61 1.41 14.10
N GLN A 72 12.82 0.58 13.08
CA GLN A 72 13.10 -0.85 13.20
C GLN A 72 14.55 -1.23 12.89
N LEU A 73 15.44 -0.24 12.73
CA LEU A 73 16.90 -0.43 12.64
C LEU A 73 17.58 -0.01 13.95
#